data_AF-A0AAD9SBB2-F1
#
_entry.id   AF-A0AAD9SBB2-F1
#
_cell.length_a   1.000
_cell.length_b   1.000
_cell.length_c   1.000
_cell.angle_alpha   90.00
_cell.angle_beta   90.00
_cell.angle_gamma   90.00
#
_symmetry.space_group_name_H-M   'P 1'
#
loop_
_entity.id
_entity.type
_entity.pdbx_description
1 polymer ?
#
loop_
_entity_poly.entity_id
_entity_poly.type
_entity_poly.pdbx_seq_one_letter_code
_entity_poly.pdbx_strand_id
1 'polypeptide(L)'
;MDQENSRTSRMEDPNFIKRRLEYDLQYGWQANTRLSHCQVNKNTYIFLVDAPMKILSPSSSPLGRRDTLHLPISYNRGGLALPALLRHTGHSMFECLKQFFSHSWHVDTITHRTLTPETILYLLVASTWSYNLREIERSIRHIAFNELRRPRIHINDILLDERQNIVLLRQEVAAARKWIPTQIKDELQSVRDTIKAEKYVGFPDHILNEVLAEAETTERFLMDTFQLLISSISVLDPEASIRQTYSSQKLTQLAFIFVPLNLVTSIFGMNLAEINGSLVPAWSCILALVVTIACTGGVFAAYNQWEKRVRH
;
A
#
# COMPACT_ATOMS: atom_id res chain seq x y z
N MET A 1 -26.09 -48.68 -24.81
CA MET A 1 -25.14 -49.05 -23.75
C MET A 1 -23.76 -48.73 -24.25
N ASP A 2 -23.27 -47.63 -23.69
CA ASP A 2 -21.87 -47.32 -23.36
C ASP A 2 -20.99 -46.70 -24.46
N GLN A 3 -21.47 -45.52 -24.90
CA GLN A 3 -20.61 -44.34 -24.98
C GLN A 3 -20.17 -43.97 -23.55
N GLU A 4 -18.94 -44.30 -23.17
CA GLU A 4 -18.33 -43.79 -21.95
C GLU A 4 -17.10 -42.94 -22.27
N ASN A 5 -17.36 -41.63 -22.26
CA ASN A 5 -16.48 -40.52 -21.94
C ASN A 5 -15.04 -40.88 -21.51
N SER A 6 -14.09 -40.62 -22.41
CA SER A 6 -12.81 -40.04 -22.02
C SER A 6 -12.59 -38.72 -22.75
N ARG A 7 -13.57 -37.82 -22.58
CA ARG A 7 -13.31 -36.38 -22.58
C ARG A 7 -12.34 -36.09 -21.44
N THR A 8 -11.06 -36.36 -21.65
CA THR A 8 -10.03 -35.52 -21.04
C THR A 8 -10.19 -34.17 -21.71
N SER A 9 -11.03 -33.31 -21.14
CA SER A 9 -10.91 -31.89 -21.36
C SER A 9 -9.50 -31.53 -20.85
N ARG A 10 -8.50 -31.67 -21.73
CA ARG A 10 -7.32 -30.84 -21.65
C ARG A 10 -7.89 -29.44 -21.68
N MET A 11 -8.04 -28.85 -20.49
CA MET A 11 -7.87 -27.41 -20.37
C MET A 11 -6.50 -27.20 -21.00
N GLU A 12 -6.49 -26.84 -22.29
CA GLU A 12 -5.36 -26.15 -22.87
C GLU A 12 -5.22 -24.92 -21.99
N ASP A 13 -4.28 -25.02 -21.05
CA ASP A 13 -3.89 -23.89 -20.23
C ASP A 13 -3.62 -22.76 -21.24
N PRO A 14 -4.38 -21.66 -21.23
CA PRO A 14 -4.21 -20.58 -22.20
C PRO A 14 -2.80 -19.95 -22.13
N ASN A 15 -1.99 -20.37 -21.14
CA ASN A 15 -0.60 -20.00 -20.95
C ASN A 15 0.42 -20.98 -21.57
N PHE A 16 -0.02 -22.08 -22.20
CA PHE A 16 0.88 -23.06 -22.81
C PHE A 16 1.07 -22.78 -24.32
N ILE A 17 1.92 -21.80 -24.62
CA ILE A 17 2.45 -21.64 -26.00
C ILE A 17 3.54 -22.69 -26.20
N LYS A 18 3.34 -23.59 -27.18
CA LYS A 18 4.33 -24.60 -27.56
C LYS A 18 5.57 -23.89 -28.09
N ARG A 19 6.65 -23.85 -27.29
CA ARG A 19 7.89 -23.16 -27.65
C ARG A 19 8.54 -23.80 -28.87
N ARG A 20 9.03 -22.97 -29.78
CA ARG A 20 9.94 -23.40 -30.83
C ARG A 20 11.34 -23.44 -30.22
N LEU A 21 11.85 -24.64 -29.94
CA LEU A 21 13.19 -24.88 -29.38
C LEU A 21 14.30 -24.76 -30.45
N GLU A 22 14.08 -23.97 -31.49
CA GLU A 22 14.99 -23.87 -32.63
C GLU A 22 15.82 -22.58 -32.50
N TYR A 23 17.14 -22.75 -32.50
CA TYR A 23 18.10 -21.66 -32.59
C TYR A 23 18.22 -21.24 -34.05
N ASP A 24 17.77 -20.03 -34.38
CA ASP A 24 17.96 -19.50 -35.73
C ASP A 24 19.36 -18.88 -35.83
N LEU A 25 20.28 -19.63 -36.45
CA LEU A 25 21.68 -19.24 -36.69
C LEU A 25 21.81 -17.97 -37.54
N GLN A 26 20.82 -17.67 -38.39
CA GLN A 26 20.90 -16.55 -39.34
C GLN A 26 20.62 -15.21 -38.65
N TYR A 27 19.74 -15.20 -37.66
CA TYR A 27 19.32 -13.97 -36.96
C TYR A 27 19.81 -13.88 -35.51
N GLY A 28 20.34 -14.98 -34.95
CA GLY A 28 20.85 -15.06 -33.58
C GLY A 28 19.76 -15.23 -32.51
N TRP A 29 18.61 -15.80 -32.87
CA TRP A 29 17.44 -15.82 -31.99
C TRP A 29 17.47 -17.03 -31.04
N GLN A 30 17.43 -16.76 -29.74
CA GLN A 30 17.17 -17.77 -28.71
C GLN A 30 15.69 -17.72 -28.32
N ALA A 31 14.91 -18.67 -28.82
CA ALA A 31 13.46 -18.81 -28.53
C ALA A 31 13.16 -19.59 -27.23
N ASN A 32 14.17 -19.85 -26.40
CA ASN A 32 14.02 -20.56 -25.13
C ASN A 32 13.67 -19.66 -23.94
N THR A 33 13.79 -18.33 -24.09
CA THR A 33 13.56 -17.33 -23.05
C THR A 33 12.32 -16.48 -23.38
N ARG A 34 11.56 -16.06 -22.34
CA ARG A 34 10.41 -15.14 -22.48
C ARG A 34 10.78 -13.74 -22.99
N LEU A 35 12.07 -13.46 -23.08
CA LEU A 35 12.63 -12.25 -23.65
C LEU A 35 13.75 -12.67 -24.61
N SER A 36 13.61 -12.33 -25.88
CA SER A 36 14.65 -12.47 -26.90
C SER A 36 14.97 -11.08 -27.42
N HIS A 37 16.21 -10.83 -27.84
CA HIS A 37 16.55 -9.56 -28.45
C HIS A 37 17.45 -9.78 -29.66
N CYS A 38 17.32 -8.91 -30.65
CA CYS A 38 18.10 -8.93 -31.88
C CYS A 38 18.54 -7.50 -32.19
N GLN A 39 19.83 -7.31 -32.48
CA GLN A 39 20.35 -6.06 -32.98
C GLN A 39 20.22 -6.05 -34.51
N VAL A 40 19.29 -5.24 -35.04
CA VAL A 40 19.06 -5.14 -36.50
C VAL A 40 20.08 -4.21 -37.15
N ASN A 41 20.44 -3.11 -36.46
CA ASN A 41 21.41 -2.12 -36.89
C ASN A 41 22.20 -1.61 -35.67
N LYS A 42 23.28 -0.84 -35.88
CA LYS A 42 24.07 -0.23 -34.79
C LYS A 42 23.23 0.53 -33.76
N ASN A 43 22.09 1.09 -34.17
CA ASN A 43 21.21 1.90 -33.33
C ASN A 43 19.78 1.33 -33.19
N THR A 44 19.54 0.09 -33.62
CA THR A 44 18.17 -0.48 -33.60
C THR A 44 18.18 -1.87 -33.01
N TYR A 45 17.47 -2.01 -31.89
CA TYR A 45 17.30 -3.26 -31.17
C TYR A 45 15.83 -3.65 -31.19
N ILE A 46 15.56 -4.90 -31.55
CA ILE A 46 14.24 -5.51 -31.44
C ILE A 46 14.25 -6.38 -30.20
N PHE A 47 13.38 -6.07 -29.25
CA PHE A 47 13.09 -6.93 -28.11
C PHE A 47 11.78 -7.63 -28.38
N LEU A 48 11.82 -8.96 -28.41
CA LEU A 48 10.63 -9.77 -28.35
C LEU A 48 10.40 -10.24 -26.94
N VAL A 49 9.16 -10.08 -26.53
CA VAL A 49 8.72 -10.34 -25.19
C VAL A 49 7.48 -11.21 -25.31
N ASP A 50 7.55 -12.42 -24.76
CA ASP A 50 6.36 -13.23 -24.56
C ASP A 50 5.44 -12.46 -23.60
N ALA A 51 4.23 -12.15 -24.07
CA ALA A 51 3.28 -11.40 -23.29
C ALA A 51 2.90 -12.17 -22.01
N PRO A 52 3.06 -11.60 -20.80
CA PRO A 52 2.05 -11.85 -19.80
C PRO A 52 0.81 -11.10 -20.26
N MET A 53 -0.26 -11.83 -20.59
CA MET A 53 -1.60 -11.23 -20.64
C MET A 53 -1.76 -10.39 -19.37
N LYS A 54 -2.16 -9.13 -19.50
CA LYS A 54 -2.47 -8.28 -18.34
C LYS A 54 -3.26 -9.14 -17.36
N ILE A 55 -2.66 -9.51 -16.24
CA ILE A 55 -3.40 -10.17 -15.18
C ILE A 55 -4.24 -9.06 -14.57
N LEU A 56 -5.41 -8.85 -15.15
CA LEU A 56 -6.47 -8.06 -14.57
C LEU A 56 -6.96 -8.90 -13.40
N SER A 57 -6.35 -8.75 -12.23
CA SER A 57 -6.85 -9.41 -11.03
C SER A 57 -8.27 -8.90 -10.77
N PRO A 58 -9.32 -9.74 -10.87
CA PRO A 58 -10.70 -9.31 -10.72
C PRO A 58 -11.13 -9.42 -9.25
N SER A 59 -10.27 -9.03 -8.30
CA SER A 59 -10.63 -9.06 -6.88
C SER A 59 -10.25 -7.78 -6.18
N SER A 60 -11.29 -7.09 -5.74
CA SER A 60 -11.38 -6.05 -4.73
C SER A 60 -10.91 -6.52 -3.34
N SER A 61 -9.77 -7.20 -3.28
CA SER A 61 -9.11 -7.58 -2.04
C SER A 61 -8.08 -6.50 -1.73
N PRO A 62 -8.29 -5.65 -0.72
CA PRO A 62 -7.32 -4.62 -0.34
C PRO A 62 -5.99 -5.21 0.16
N LEU A 63 -5.90 -6.54 0.39
CA LEU A 63 -4.66 -7.24 0.76
C LEU A 63 -3.99 -7.95 -0.44
N GLY A 64 -3.44 -7.16 -1.36
CA GLY A 64 -1.99 -7.14 -1.60
C GLY A 64 -1.24 -8.37 -2.16
N ARG A 65 -1.86 -9.36 -2.80
CA ARG A 65 -1.07 -10.33 -3.60
C ARG A 65 -0.78 -9.73 -4.98
N ARG A 66 0.30 -8.96 -5.10
CA ARG A 66 0.78 -8.42 -6.37
C ARG A 66 1.36 -9.55 -7.22
N ASP A 67 1.00 -9.58 -8.50
CA ASP A 67 1.45 -10.62 -9.42
C ASP A 67 2.96 -10.52 -9.69
N THR A 68 3.68 -11.57 -9.32
CA THR A 68 5.09 -11.77 -9.65
C THR A 68 5.20 -12.68 -10.87
N LEU A 69 5.92 -12.20 -11.89
CA LEU A 69 6.21 -13.03 -13.05
C LEU A 69 7.47 -13.85 -12.77
N HIS A 70 7.31 -15.15 -12.57
CA HIS A 70 8.46 -16.05 -12.47
C HIS A 70 8.95 -16.42 -13.88
N LEU A 71 10.18 -16.04 -14.19
CA LEU A 71 10.85 -16.34 -15.43
C LEU A 71 11.65 -17.64 -15.26
N PRO A 72 11.31 -18.73 -15.97
CA PRO A 72 12.08 -19.97 -15.87
C PRO A 72 13.46 -19.76 -16.49
N ILE A 73 14.49 -19.83 -15.67
CA ILE A 73 15.87 -19.94 -16.15
C ILE A 73 16.11 -21.43 -16.47
N SER A 74 16.72 -21.72 -17.62
CA SER A 74 16.83 -23.04 -18.26
C SER A 74 17.54 -24.14 -17.47
N TYR A 75 17.91 -23.92 -16.20
CA TYR A 75 18.77 -24.81 -15.43
C TYR A 75 18.16 -25.38 -14.14
N ASN A 76 16.82 -25.49 -14.02
CA ASN A 76 16.16 -26.02 -12.80
C ASN A 76 16.46 -25.22 -11.51
N ARG A 77 16.90 -23.96 -11.61
CA ARG A 77 17.40 -23.15 -10.47
C ARG A 77 16.33 -22.33 -9.73
N GLY A 78 15.05 -22.66 -9.92
CA GLY A 78 13.97 -21.76 -9.52
C GLY A 78 13.89 -20.54 -10.45
N GLY A 79 12.68 -20.05 -10.70
CA GLY A 79 12.48 -18.93 -11.62
C GLY A 79 12.94 -17.61 -11.01
N LEU A 80 13.42 -16.71 -11.86
CA LEU A 80 13.72 -15.33 -11.45
C LEU A 80 12.40 -14.57 -11.32
N ALA A 81 12.12 -14.02 -10.14
CA ALA A 81 10.91 -13.25 -9.89
C ALA A 81 11.07 -11.82 -10.42
N LEU A 82 10.31 -11.49 -11.46
CA LEU A 82 10.14 -10.12 -11.93
C LEU A 82 8.87 -9.53 -11.29
N PRO A 83 8.99 -8.57 -10.37
CA PRO A 83 7.82 -7.96 -9.74
C PRO A 83 7.08 -7.04 -10.71
N ALA A 84 5.80 -6.81 -10.46
CA ALA A 84 5.10 -5.67 -11.04
C ALA A 84 5.65 -4.34 -10.47
N LEU A 85 5.55 -3.27 -11.25
CA LEU A 85 5.89 -1.93 -10.79
C LEU A 85 4.83 -1.42 -9.80
N LEU A 86 5.26 -0.90 -8.66
CA LEU A 86 4.35 -0.53 -7.56
C LEU A 86 3.31 0.55 -7.92
N ARG A 87 3.62 1.41 -8.89
CA ARG A 87 2.71 2.47 -9.38
C ARG A 87 1.59 1.97 -10.29
N HIS A 88 1.70 0.76 -10.82
CA HIS A 88 0.80 0.27 -11.86
C HIS A 88 -0.16 -0.79 -11.30
N THR A 89 -1.41 -0.74 -11.75
CA THR A 89 -2.50 -1.61 -11.29
C THR A 89 -2.46 -3.04 -11.86
N GLY A 90 -1.32 -3.45 -12.41
CA GLY A 90 -1.14 -4.78 -12.97
C GLY A 90 0.28 -5.02 -13.47
N HIS A 91 0.58 -6.28 -13.76
CA HIS A 91 1.87 -6.67 -14.31
C HIS A 91 1.93 -6.32 -15.81
N SER A 92 2.91 -5.50 -16.20
CA SER A 92 3.16 -5.13 -17.59
C SER A 92 4.65 -5.17 -17.87
N MET A 93 5.11 -6.17 -18.63
CA MET A 93 6.53 -6.26 -18.99
C MET A 93 6.97 -5.06 -19.84
N PHE A 94 6.05 -4.47 -20.62
CA PHE A 94 6.33 -3.25 -21.36
C PHE A 94 6.72 -2.09 -20.44
N GLU A 95 5.99 -1.89 -19.33
CA GLU A 95 6.33 -0.83 -18.39
C GLU A 95 7.64 -1.14 -17.64
N CYS A 96 7.90 -2.41 -17.29
CA CYS A 96 9.18 -2.81 -16.71
C CYS A 96 10.35 -2.53 -17.66
N LEU A 97 10.19 -2.81 -18.96
CA LEU A 97 11.21 -2.52 -19.98
C LEU A 97 11.37 -1.02 -20.22
N LYS A 98 10.28 -0.27 -20.26
CA LYS A 98 10.34 1.19 -20.36
C LYS A 98 11.11 1.80 -19.18
N GLN A 99 10.85 1.30 -17.97
CA GLN A 99 11.61 1.70 -16.78
C GLN A 99 13.08 1.28 -16.88
N PHE A 100 13.36 0.07 -17.35
CA PHE A 100 14.72 -0.39 -17.61
C PHE A 100 15.47 0.54 -18.57
N PHE A 101 14.90 0.86 -19.74
CA PHE A 101 15.52 1.75 -20.72
C PHE A 101 15.53 3.23 -20.31
N SER A 102 14.82 3.62 -19.26
CA SER A 102 14.92 4.99 -18.71
C SER A 102 16.30 5.27 -18.11
N HIS A 103 17.06 4.23 -17.75
CA HIS A 103 18.43 4.35 -17.29
C HIS A 103 19.41 4.34 -18.47
N SER A 104 20.12 5.46 -18.67
CA SER A 104 21.08 5.64 -19.77
C SER A 104 22.16 4.56 -19.82
N TRP A 105 22.59 4.04 -18.68
CA TRP A 105 23.64 3.05 -18.59
C TRP A 105 23.24 1.67 -19.13
N HIS A 106 21.97 1.26 -19.04
CA HIS A 106 21.51 0.01 -19.65
C HIS A 106 21.62 0.10 -21.18
N VAL A 107 21.26 1.26 -21.74
CA VAL A 107 21.37 1.53 -23.17
C VAL A 107 22.82 1.49 -23.61
N ASP A 108 23.73 2.14 -22.87
CA ASP A 108 25.17 2.11 -23.16
C ASP A 108 25.70 0.65 -23.13
N THR A 109 25.32 -0.14 -22.13
CA THR A 109 25.75 -1.55 -21.98
C THR A 109 25.33 -2.41 -23.18
N ILE A 110 24.08 -2.27 -23.63
CA ILE A 110 23.52 -3.02 -24.77
C ILE A 110 24.07 -2.52 -26.11
N THR A 111 24.44 -1.23 -26.17
CA THR A 111 25.00 -0.60 -27.39
C THR A 111 26.40 -1.13 -27.70
N HIS A 112 27.21 -1.39 -26.67
CA HIS A 112 28.59 -1.80 -26.83
C HIS A 112 28.77 -3.31 -27.08
N ARG A 113 27.84 -4.16 -26.63
CA ARG A 113 27.93 -5.62 -26.82
C ARG A 113 26.56 -6.28 -26.83
N THR A 114 26.41 -7.31 -27.67
CA THR A 114 25.28 -8.25 -27.59
C THR A 114 25.38 -9.06 -26.31
N LEU A 115 24.47 -8.80 -25.36
CA LEU A 115 24.41 -9.51 -24.08
C LEU A 115 23.63 -10.81 -24.23
N THR A 116 23.92 -11.82 -23.41
CA THR A 116 23.04 -12.97 -23.32
C THR A 116 21.65 -12.58 -22.80
N PRO A 117 20.56 -13.24 -23.23
CA PRO A 117 19.22 -12.97 -22.72
C PRO A 117 19.11 -13.10 -21.19
N GLU A 118 19.87 -14.04 -20.60
CA GLU A 118 19.94 -14.22 -19.15
C GLU A 118 20.50 -12.96 -18.46
N THR A 119 21.62 -12.41 -18.96
CA THR A 119 22.21 -11.18 -18.42
C THR A 119 21.23 -10.00 -18.48
N ILE A 120 20.49 -9.84 -19.59
CA ILE A 120 19.46 -8.80 -19.70
C ILE A 120 18.34 -9.00 -18.67
N LEU A 121 17.91 -10.24 -18.45
CA LEU A 121 16.86 -10.53 -17.46
C LEU A 121 17.31 -10.23 -16.02
N TYR A 122 18.55 -10.55 -15.66
CA TYR A 122 19.08 -10.21 -14.33
C TYR A 122 19.23 -8.71 -14.13
N LEU A 123 19.68 -7.96 -15.15
CA LEU A 123 19.74 -6.50 -15.10
C LEU A 123 18.34 -5.89 -14.99
N LEU A 124 17.39 -6.39 -15.78
CA LEU A 124 15.99 -5.98 -15.72
C LEU A 124 15.42 -6.16 -14.31
N VAL A 125 15.61 -7.34 -13.71
CA VAL A 125 15.10 -7.65 -12.37
C VAL A 125 15.78 -6.79 -11.30
N ALA A 126 17.11 -6.63 -11.34
CA ALA A 126 17.82 -5.78 -10.40
C ALA A 126 17.35 -4.31 -10.46
N SER A 127 17.18 -3.77 -11.68
CA SER A 127 16.68 -2.40 -11.87
C SER A 127 15.23 -2.23 -11.41
N THR A 128 14.38 -3.22 -11.65
CA THR A 128 12.96 -3.17 -11.26
C THR A 128 12.84 -3.20 -9.74
N TRP A 129 13.63 -4.03 -9.05
CA TRP A 129 13.66 -4.04 -7.59
C TRP A 129 14.18 -2.74 -6.99
N SER A 130 15.25 -2.17 -7.55
CA SER A 130 15.76 -0.86 -7.14
C SER A 130 14.72 0.25 -7.32
N TYR A 131 14.01 0.26 -8.46
CA TYR A 131 12.92 1.21 -8.69
C TYR A 131 11.79 1.05 -7.67
N ASN A 132 11.34 -0.19 -7.43
CA ASN A 132 10.27 -0.46 -6.47
C ASN A 132 10.67 -0.02 -5.05
N LEU A 133 11.90 -0.28 -4.61
CA LEU A 133 12.36 0.17 -3.30
C LEU A 133 12.28 1.71 -3.16
N ARG A 134 12.69 2.44 -4.19
CA ARG A 134 12.60 3.92 -4.21
C ARG A 134 11.17 4.42 -4.15
N GLU A 135 10.21 3.71 -4.76
CA GLU A 135 8.80 4.07 -4.66
C GLU A 135 8.25 3.82 -3.25
N ILE A 136 8.60 2.69 -2.61
CA ILE A 136 8.26 2.42 -1.21
C ILE A 136 8.82 3.53 -0.31
N GLU A 137 10.10 3.86 -0.48
CA GLU A 137 10.75 4.92 0.30
C GLU A 137 10.06 6.28 0.12
N ARG A 138 9.70 6.65 -1.11
CA ARG A 138 8.94 7.88 -1.40
C ARG A 138 7.58 7.89 -0.71
N SER A 139 6.87 6.76 -0.73
CA SER A 139 5.58 6.58 -0.07
C SER A 139 5.71 6.79 1.45
N ILE A 140 6.65 6.11 2.09
CA ILE A 140 6.90 6.22 3.53
C ILE A 140 7.31 7.65 3.91
N ARG A 141 8.22 8.28 3.15
CA ARG A 141 8.62 9.67 3.39
C ARG A 141 7.43 10.63 3.23
N HIS A 142 6.56 10.42 2.25
CA HIS A 142 5.36 11.24 2.07
C HIS A 142 4.44 11.14 3.30
N ILE A 143 4.20 9.93 3.79
CA ILE A 143 3.39 9.69 4.99
C ILE A 143 4.02 10.35 6.21
N ALA A 144 5.33 10.12 6.42
CA ALA A 144 6.07 10.62 7.57
C ALA A 144 6.07 12.16 7.67
N PHE A 145 6.28 12.85 6.54
CA PHE A 145 6.42 14.31 6.55
C PHE A 145 5.13 15.08 6.33
N ASN A 146 4.18 14.55 5.55
CA ASN A 146 2.99 15.31 5.16
C ASN A 146 1.73 14.84 5.89
N GLU A 147 1.52 13.53 5.99
CA GLU A 147 0.25 12.99 6.49
C GLU A 147 0.23 12.84 8.01
N LEU A 148 1.39 12.60 8.62
CA LEU A 148 1.51 12.39 10.07
C LEU A 148 1.10 13.60 10.91
N ARG A 149 1.05 14.80 10.31
CA ARG A 149 0.59 16.03 10.98
C ARG A 149 -0.91 16.00 11.29
N ARG A 150 -1.70 15.23 10.53
CA ARG A 150 -3.14 15.04 10.72
C ARG A 150 -3.48 13.59 10.38
N PRO A 151 -3.14 12.64 11.27
CA PRO A 151 -3.25 11.22 10.98
C PRO A 151 -4.70 10.84 10.69
N ARG A 152 -4.88 10.11 9.60
CA ARG A 152 -6.15 9.47 9.22
C ARG A 152 -6.03 7.98 9.49
N ILE A 153 -7.15 7.34 9.81
CA ILE A 153 -7.20 5.91 10.21
C ILE A 153 -6.52 5.00 9.17
N HIS A 154 -6.72 5.25 7.87
CA HIS A 154 -6.14 4.44 6.79
C HIS A 154 -4.61 4.50 6.66
N ILE A 155 -3.92 5.45 7.33
CA ILE A 155 -2.45 5.57 7.23
C ILE A 155 -1.78 4.33 7.82
N ASN A 156 -2.36 3.77 8.88
CA ASN A 156 -1.85 2.56 9.49
C ASN A 156 -1.88 1.38 8.50
N ASP A 157 -2.98 1.24 7.75
CA ASP A 157 -3.13 0.18 6.75
C ASP A 157 -2.08 0.34 5.63
N ILE A 158 -1.88 1.57 5.14
CA ILE A 158 -0.86 1.86 4.12
C ILE A 158 0.55 1.52 4.63
N LEU A 159 0.90 1.91 5.87
CA LEU A 159 2.21 1.57 6.43
C LEU A 159 2.40 0.06 6.63
N LEU A 160 1.33 -0.68 6.97
CA LEU A 160 1.36 -2.14 7.05
C LEU A 160 1.57 -2.77 5.66
N ASP A 161 0.93 -2.23 4.63
CA ASP A 161 1.12 -2.66 3.24
C ASP A 161 2.56 -2.40 2.77
N GLU A 162 3.14 -1.23 3.09
CA GLU A 162 4.53 -0.93 2.76
C GLU A 162 5.51 -1.83 3.50
N ARG A 163 5.22 -2.17 4.77
CA ARG A 163 6.00 -3.16 5.51
C ARG A 163 5.97 -4.52 4.82
N GLN A 164 4.80 -4.98 4.39
CA GLN A 164 4.66 -6.23 3.65
C GLN A 164 5.45 -6.18 2.33
N ASN A 165 5.41 -5.06 1.61
CA ASN A 165 6.16 -4.87 0.37
C ASN A 165 7.68 -4.99 0.59
N ILE A 166 8.22 -4.39 1.66
CA ILE A 166 9.64 -4.48 2.01
C ILE A 166 10.03 -5.93 2.31
N VAL A 167 9.23 -6.66 3.10
CA VAL A 167 9.51 -8.05 3.46
C VAL A 167 9.54 -8.94 2.20
N LEU A 168 8.54 -8.82 1.33
CA LEU A 168 8.48 -9.56 0.07
C LEU A 168 9.66 -9.22 -0.84
N LEU A 169 9.98 -7.93 -0.98
CA LEU A 169 11.13 -7.47 -1.76
C LEU A 169 12.43 -8.09 -1.24
N ARG A 170 12.66 -8.09 0.08
CA ARG A 170 13.88 -8.68 0.68
C ARG A 170 13.98 -10.18 0.41
N GLN A 171 12.86 -10.92 0.51
CA GLN A 171 12.83 -12.35 0.25
C GLN A 171 13.16 -12.66 -1.22
N GLU A 172 12.51 -11.98 -2.15
CA GLU A 172 12.70 -12.20 -3.59
C GLU A 172 14.08 -11.74 -4.08
N VAL A 173 14.58 -10.60 -3.58
CA VAL A 173 15.92 -10.11 -3.89
C VAL A 173 16.99 -11.06 -3.34
N ALA A 174 16.81 -11.58 -2.12
CA ALA A 174 17.73 -12.57 -1.54
C ALA A 174 17.74 -13.88 -2.36
N ALA A 175 16.58 -14.32 -2.85
CA ALA A 175 16.47 -15.46 -3.74
C ALA A 175 17.17 -15.20 -5.08
N ALA A 176 16.90 -14.05 -5.73
CA ALA A 176 17.54 -13.67 -6.98
C ALA A 176 19.07 -13.62 -6.87
N ARG A 177 19.59 -13.07 -5.76
CA ARG A 177 21.02 -12.99 -5.47
C ARG A 177 21.67 -14.37 -5.31
N LYS A 178 21.00 -15.29 -4.61
CA LYS A 178 21.54 -16.65 -4.35
C LYS A 178 21.83 -17.43 -5.63
N TRP A 179 21.07 -17.17 -6.69
CA TRP A 179 21.10 -17.98 -7.91
C TRP A 179 21.76 -17.30 -9.11
N ILE A 180 22.52 -16.21 -8.92
CA ILE A 180 23.24 -15.54 -10.02
C ILE A 180 24.28 -16.49 -10.63
N PRO A 181 24.19 -16.83 -11.93
CA PRO A 181 25.19 -17.63 -12.63
C PRO A 181 26.54 -16.90 -12.73
N THR A 182 27.64 -17.64 -12.69
CA THR A 182 28.99 -17.08 -12.87
C THR A 182 29.20 -16.53 -14.28
N GLN A 183 28.53 -17.11 -15.28
CA GLN A 183 28.58 -16.66 -16.68
C GLN A 183 28.18 -15.18 -16.83
N ILE A 184 27.19 -14.73 -16.05
CA ILE A 184 26.73 -13.33 -16.07
C ILE A 184 27.81 -12.40 -15.52
N LYS A 185 28.54 -12.86 -14.49
CA LYS A 185 29.65 -12.08 -13.92
C LYS A 185 30.77 -11.91 -14.94
N ASP A 186 31.15 -12.99 -15.62
CA ASP A 186 32.22 -12.97 -16.62
C ASP A 186 31.84 -12.10 -17.85
N GLU A 187 30.59 -12.20 -18.30
CA GLU A 187 30.08 -11.39 -19.43
C GLU A 187 30.05 -9.91 -19.09
N LEU A 188 29.55 -9.54 -17.91
CA LEU A 188 29.50 -8.14 -17.48
C LEU A 188 30.88 -7.57 -17.17
N GLN A 189 31.81 -8.40 -16.70
CA GLN A 189 33.18 -7.98 -16.44
C GLN A 189 33.90 -7.61 -17.74
N SER A 190 33.72 -8.42 -18.78
CA SER A 190 34.28 -8.11 -20.10
C SER A 190 33.60 -6.90 -20.77
N VAL A 191 32.33 -6.61 -20.45
CA VAL A 191 31.69 -5.34 -20.85
C VAL A 191 32.29 -4.14 -20.09
N ARG A 192 32.54 -4.29 -18.78
CA ARG A 192 33.20 -3.26 -17.96
C ARG A 192 34.57 -2.90 -18.51
N ASP A 193 35.35 -3.88 -18.95
CA ASP A 193 36.68 -3.62 -19.51
C ASP A 193 36.62 -2.83 -20.84
N THR A 194 35.46 -2.87 -21.51
CA THR A 194 35.21 -2.17 -22.78
C THR A 194 34.63 -0.76 -22.57
N ILE A 195 33.90 -0.53 -21.48
CA ILE A 195 33.22 0.74 -21.18
C ILE A 195 34.02 1.55 -20.16
N LYS A 196 34.16 2.87 -20.36
CA LYS A 196 34.80 3.75 -19.38
C LYS A 196 34.11 3.63 -18.00
N ALA A 197 34.91 3.50 -16.94
CA ALA A 197 34.45 3.20 -15.58
C ALA A 197 33.37 4.15 -15.03
N GLU A 198 33.32 5.41 -15.50
CA GLU A 198 32.33 6.41 -15.07
C GLU A 198 30.90 6.12 -15.52
N LYS A 199 30.69 5.24 -16.51
CA LYS A 199 29.37 4.92 -17.06
C LYS A 199 28.82 3.56 -16.64
N TYR A 200 29.62 2.75 -15.95
CA TYR A 200 29.27 1.38 -15.60
C TYR A 200 28.64 1.29 -14.21
N VAL A 201 27.33 1.08 -14.14
CA VAL A 201 26.60 0.90 -12.87
C VAL A 201 26.54 -0.57 -12.52
N GLY A 202 27.66 -1.06 -12.00
CA GLY A 202 27.73 -2.26 -11.14
C GLY A 202 27.28 -3.59 -11.73
N PHE A 203 27.65 -4.68 -11.05
CA PHE A 203 27.11 -6.00 -11.36
C PHE A 203 25.73 -6.15 -10.69
N PRO A 204 24.80 -6.97 -11.23
CA PRO A 204 23.54 -7.29 -10.57
C PRO A 204 23.70 -7.69 -9.10
N ASP A 205 24.79 -8.39 -8.76
CA ASP A 205 25.12 -8.72 -7.37
C ASP A 205 25.29 -7.48 -6.49
N HIS A 206 26.03 -6.47 -6.95
CA HIS A 206 26.18 -5.21 -6.21
C HIS A 206 24.84 -4.46 -6.07
N ILE A 207 24.08 -4.36 -7.15
CA ILE A 207 22.78 -3.68 -7.14
C ILE A 207 21.82 -4.37 -6.17
N LEU A 208 21.74 -5.70 -6.20
CA LEU A 208 20.87 -6.46 -5.29
C LEU A 208 21.34 -6.36 -3.84
N ASN A 209 22.66 -6.33 -3.56
CA ASN A 209 23.18 -6.10 -2.22
C ASN A 209 22.87 -4.68 -1.71
N GLU A 210 23.01 -3.67 -2.56
CA GLU A 210 22.64 -2.28 -2.26
C GLU A 210 21.14 -2.19 -1.95
N VAL A 211 20.30 -2.80 -2.78
CA VAL A 211 18.85 -2.89 -2.54
C VAL A 211 18.52 -3.56 -1.20
N LEU A 212 19.22 -4.63 -0.80
CA LEU A 212 19.01 -5.26 0.51
C LEU A 212 19.43 -4.37 1.67
N ALA A 213 20.55 -3.66 1.54
CA ALA A 213 21.03 -2.73 2.56
C ALA A 213 20.10 -1.51 2.69
N GLU A 214 19.70 -0.91 1.57
CA GLU A 214 18.74 0.19 1.52
C GLU A 214 17.36 -0.24 2.06
N ALA A 215 16.90 -1.46 1.76
CA ALA A 215 15.66 -2.00 2.30
C ALA A 215 15.68 -2.10 3.83
N GLU A 216 16.81 -2.50 4.43
CA GLU A 216 16.96 -2.52 5.89
C GLU A 216 16.89 -1.11 6.49
N THR A 217 17.54 -0.13 5.86
CA THR A 217 17.45 1.27 6.31
C THR A 217 16.02 1.84 6.18
N THR A 218 15.34 1.49 5.09
CA THR A 218 13.95 1.90 4.82
C THR A 218 12.99 1.27 5.83
N GLU A 219 13.21 0.00 6.20
CA GLU A 219 12.43 -0.69 7.22
C GLU A 219 12.57 -0.02 8.59
N ARG A 220 13.78 0.36 8.99
CA ARG A 220 14.01 1.10 10.24
C ARG A 220 13.27 2.43 10.24
N PHE A 221 13.38 3.20 9.14
CA PHE A 221 12.65 4.46 8.99
C PHE A 221 11.12 4.28 9.03
N LEU A 222 10.61 3.19 8.46
CA LEU A 222 9.20 2.83 8.53
C LEU A 222 8.76 2.50 9.97
N MET A 223 9.58 1.81 10.76
CA MET A 223 9.30 1.58 12.18
C MET A 223 9.29 2.87 13.00
N ASP A 224 10.22 3.79 12.74
CA ASP A 224 10.23 5.10 13.37
C ASP A 224 8.95 5.88 13.01
N THR A 225 8.52 5.80 11.75
CA THR A 225 7.27 6.41 11.27
C THR A 225 6.04 5.82 11.98
N PHE A 226 6.00 4.51 12.21
CA PHE A 226 4.95 3.87 13.00
C PHE A 226 4.93 4.38 14.45
N GLN A 227 6.08 4.50 15.10
CA GLN A 227 6.16 5.01 16.47
C GLN A 227 5.67 6.46 16.56
N LEU A 228 6.05 7.30 15.59
CA LEU A 228 5.56 8.67 15.50
C LEU A 228 4.05 8.71 15.27
N LEU A 229 3.49 7.83 14.44
CA LEU A 229 2.05 7.74 14.20
C LEU A 229 1.29 7.41 15.49
N ILE A 230 1.75 6.39 16.24
CA ILE A 230 1.16 5.99 17.53
C ILE A 230 1.20 7.15 18.52
N SER A 231 2.33 7.87 18.60
CA SER A 231 2.48 9.05 19.44
C SER A 231 1.51 10.16 19.03
N SER A 232 1.38 10.44 17.73
CA SER A 232 0.46 11.47 17.22
C SER A 232 -1.01 11.14 17.50
N ILE A 233 -1.43 9.89 17.28
CA ILE A 233 -2.79 9.42 17.59
C ILE A 233 -3.07 9.56 19.09
N SER A 234 -2.13 9.12 19.93
CA SER A 234 -2.27 9.20 21.39
C SER A 234 -2.38 10.64 21.91
N VAL A 235 -1.83 11.62 21.19
CA VAL A 235 -1.98 13.06 21.51
C VAL A 235 -3.31 13.62 21.00
N LEU A 236 -3.86 13.11 19.89
CA LEU A 236 -5.11 13.59 19.30
C LEU A 236 -6.37 12.99 19.94
N ASP A 237 -6.30 11.73 20.38
CA ASP A 237 -7.39 11.05 21.10
C ASP A 237 -7.90 11.85 22.31
N PRO A 238 -7.06 12.42 23.19
CA PRO A 238 -7.53 13.26 24.28
C PRO A 238 -8.16 14.56 23.77
N GLU A 239 -7.67 15.18 22.69
CA GLU A 239 -8.32 16.38 22.13
C GLU A 239 -9.74 16.08 21.61
N ALA A 240 -9.91 14.95 20.92
CA ALA A 240 -11.21 14.50 20.43
C ALA A 240 -12.16 14.18 21.59
N SER A 241 -11.67 13.47 22.62
CA SER A 241 -12.42 13.18 23.84
C SER A 241 -12.81 14.46 24.59
N ILE A 242 -11.93 15.45 24.66
CA ILE A 242 -12.22 16.76 25.26
C ILE A 242 -13.34 17.47 24.46
N ARG A 243 -13.26 17.50 23.13
CA ARG A 243 -14.30 18.13 22.29
C ARG A 243 -15.65 17.40 22.40
N GLN A 244 -15.64 16.07 22.46
CA GLN A 244 -16.84 15.28 22.69
C GLN A 244 -17.42 15.58 24.08
N THR A 245 -16.57 15.66 25.10
CA THR A 245 -16.97 16.04 26.47
C THR A 245 -17.61 17.43 26.50
N TYR A 246 -17.04 18.42 25.82
CA TYR A 246 -17.63 19.77 25.73
C TYR A 246 -18.98 19.78 25.00
N SER A 247 -19.12 18.99 23.93
CA SER A 247 -20.37 18.88 23.18
C SER A 247 -21.44 18.18 24.01
N SER A 248 -21.08 17.10 24.70
CA SER A 248 -21.95 16.42 25.66
C SER A 248 -22.35 17.36 26.79
N GLN A 249 -21.43 18.11 27.41
CA GLN A 249 -21.76 19.08 28.45
C GLN A 249 -22.76 20.13 27.99
N LYS A 250 -22.62 20.67 26.76
CA LYS A 250 -23.60 21.59 26.19
C LYS A 250 -24.97 20.93 26.00
N LEU A 251 -25.00 19.68 25.55
CA LEU A 251 -26.23 18.91 25.41
C LEU A 251 -26.89 18.69 26.79
N THR A 252 -26.13 18.31 27.82
CA THR A 252 -26.66 18.13 29.18
C THR A 252 -27.16 19.43 29.78
N GLN A 253 -26.46 20.55 29.55
CA GLN A 253 -26.92 21.88 29.99
C GLN A 253 -28.24 22.25 29.33
N LEU A 254 -28.40 21.96 28.03
CA LEU A 254 -29.64 22.24 27.32
C LEU A 254 -30.78 21.33 27.81
N ALA A 255 -30.51 20.03 27.97
CA ALA A 255 -31.46 19.07 28.51
C ALA A 255 -31.92 19.44 29.93
N PHE A 256 -31.03 20.00 30.75
CA PHE A 256 -31.36 20.45 32.10
C PHE A 256 -32.41 21.56 32.15
N ILE A 257 -32.46 22.41 31.13
CA ILE A 257 -33.46 23.48 31.02
C ILE A 257 -34.75 22.95 30.39
N PHE A 258 -34.63 22.18 29.31
CA PHE A 258 -35.79 21.72 28.54
C PHE A 258 -36.59 20.61 29.23
N VAL A 259 -35.95 19.68 29.95
CA VAL A 259 -36.65 18.56 30.59
C VAL A 259 -37.64 19.04 31.65
N PRO A 260 -37.28 19.92 32.61
CA PRO A 260 -38.23 20.46 33.57
C PRO A 260 -39.30 21.35 32.92
N LEU A 261 -38.94 22.14 31.90
CA LEU A 261 -39.93 22.95 31.15
C LEU A 261 -40.96 22.07 30.45
N ASN A 262 -40.52 20.98 29.83
CA ASN A 262 -41.40 20.00 29.20
C ASN A 262 -42.28 19.27 30.22
N LEU A 263 -41.76 19.00 31.43
CA LEU A 263 -42.55 18.42 32.52
C LEU A 263 -43.68 19.36 32.97
N VAL A 264 -43.36 20.64 33.20
CA VAL A 264 -44.35 21.65 33.59
C VAL A 264 -45.40 21.81 32.49
N THR A 265 -44.98 22.00 31.24
CA THR A 265 -45.91 22.12 30.11
C THR A 265 -46.75 20.87 29.89
N SER A 266 -46.21 19.67 30.15
CA SER A 266 -47.01 18.43 30.12
C SER A 266 -48.06 18.39 31.23
N ILE A 267 -47.70 18.73 32.47
CA ILE A 267 -48.62 18.71 33.62
C ILE A 267 -49.76 19.72 33.42
N PHE A 268 -49.47 20.91 32.91
CA PHE A 268 -50.46 21.96 32.67
C PHE A 268 -51.17 21.87 31.31
N GLY A 269 -50.58 21.16 30.34
CA GLY A 269 -51.18 20.86 29.05
C GLY A 269 -52.15 19.67 29.09
N MET A 270 -52.04 18.81 30.11
CA MET A 270 -53.10 17.87 30.46
C MET A 270 -54.33 18.66 30.95
N ASN A 271 -55.53 18.26 30.52
CA ASN A 271 -56.81 18.91 30.87
C ASN A 271 -57.07 18.93 32.38
N LEU A 272 -56.45 19.87 33.10
CA LEU A 272 -56.66 20.13 34.53
C LEU A 272 -58.08 20.62 34.84
N ALA A 273 -58.86 20.96 33.81
CA ALA A 273 -60.27 21.30 33.93
C ALA A 273 -61.13 20.15 34.50
N GLU A 274 -60.71 18.89 34.30
CA GLU A 274 -61.51 17.71 34.67
C GLU A 274 -61.25 17.20 36.11
N ILE A 275 -60.11 17.55 36.71
CA ILE A 275 -59.69 17.02 38.03
C ILE A 275 -60.03 17.98 39.19
N ASN A 276 -60.04 19.30 38.96
CA ASN A 276 -60.16 20.29 40.05
C ASN A 276 -61.49 21.04 40.14
N GLY A 277 -62.45 20.82 39.23
CA GLY A 277 -63.80 21.41 39.28
C GLY A 277 -63.87 22.95 39.35
N SER A 278 -62.74 23.64 39.25
CA SER A 278 -62.60 25.10 39.31
C SER A 278 -61.45 25.55 38.42
N LEU A 279 -61.60 26.73 37.80
CA LEU A 279 -60.58 27.34 36.94
C LEU A 279 -59.29 27.55 37.75
N VAL A 280 -58.29 26.72 37.52
CA VAL A 280 -56.95 26.93 38.07
C VAL A 280 -56.44 28.28 37.53
N PRO A 281 -56.13 29.25 38.40
CA PRO A 281 -55.70 30.56 37.94
C PRO A 281 -54.38 30.43 37.18
N ALA A 282 -54.26 31.09 36.02
CA ALA A 282 -53.06 31.06 35.17
C ALA A 282 -51.76 31.42 35.92
N TRP A 283 -51.88 32.15 37.03
CA TRP A 283 -50.79 32.47 37.95
C TRP A 283 -50.13 31.23 38.59
N SER A 284 -50.87 30.15 38.83
CA SER A 284 -50.33 28.90 39.40
C SER A 284 -49.37 28.19 38.44
N CYS A 285 -49.57 28.32 37.12
CA CYS A 285 -48.64 27.80 36.12
C CYS A 285 -47.31 28.56 36.13
N ILE A 286 -47.36 29.89 36.28
CA ILE A 286 -46.18 30.75 36.37
C ILE A 286 -45.41 30.43 37.66
N LEU A 287 -46.11 30.31 38.79
CA LEU A 287 -45.50 29.98 40.08
C LEU A 287 -44.84 28.60 40.05
N ALA A 288 -45.51 27.58 39.50
CA ALA A 288 -44.95 26.25 39.34
C ALA A 288 -43.69 26.25 38.46
N LEU A 289 -43.69 27.00 37.35
CA LEU A 289 -42.53 27.12 36.47
C LEU A 289 -41.34 27.78 37.17
N VAL A 290 -41.58 28.87 37.92
CA VAL A 290 -40.53 29.56 38.70
C VAL A 290 -39.96 28.65 39.79
N VAL A 291 -40.81 27.92 40.54
CA VAL A 291 -40.37 26.98 41.58
C VAL A 291 -39.57 25.83 40.96
N THR A 292 -40.02 25.30 39.81
CA THR A 292 -39.33 24.19 39.15
C THR A 292 -37.95 24.62 38.69
N ILE A 293 -37.81 25.81 38.07
CA ILE A 293 -36.52 26.39 37.66
C ILE A 293 -35.62 26.66 38.88
N ALA A 294 -36.18 27.21 39.97
CA ALA A 294 -35.42 27.49 41.18
C ALA A 294 -34.90 26.21 41.86
N CYS A 295 -35.73 25.16 41.95
CA CYS A 295 -35.32 23.87 42.50
C CYS A 295 -34.26 23.19 41.62
N THR A 296 -34.41 23.20 40.29
CA THR A 296 -33.37 22.64 39.41
C THR A 296 -32.08 23.45 39.54
N GLY A 297 -32.14 24.78 39.46
CA GLY A 297 -30.97 25.64 39.64
C GLY A 297 -30.27 25.43 40.99
N GLY A 298 -31.02 25.26 42.07
CA GLY A 298 -30.49 24.99 43.41
C GLY A 298 -29.77 23.65 43.53
N VAL A 299 -30.36 22.57 43.00
CA VAL A 299 -29.72 21.24 42.98
C VAL A 299 -28.44 21.28 42.15
N PHE A 300 -28.44 22.00 41.03
CA PHE A 300 -27.25 22.15 40.18
C PHE A 300 -26.15 22.94 40.89
N ALA A 301 -26.47 24.05 41.53
CA ALA A 301 -25.51 24.85 42.29
C ALA A 301 -24.90 24.06 43.46
N ALA A 302 -25.72 23.27 44.16
CA ALA A 302 -25.28 22.38 45.24
C ALA A 302 -24.34 21.28 44.72
N TYR A 303 -24.69 20.65 43.60
CA TYR A 303 -23.84 19.64 42.95
C TYR A 303 -22.49 20.23 42.52
N ASN A 304 -22.50 21.41 41.90
CA ASN A 304 -21.30 22.08 41.41
C ASN A 304 -20.39 22.58 42.56
N GLN A 305 -20.98 22.99 43.69
CA GLN A 305 -20.23 23.31 44.92
C GLN A 305 -19.63 22.07 45.57
N TRP A 306 -20.35 20.95 45.58
CA TRP A 306 -19.87 19.69 46.12
C TRP A 306 -18.68 19.16 45.31
N GLU A 307 -18.78 19.17 43.98
CA GLU A 307 -17.71 18.75 43.09
C GLU A 307 -16.44 19.59 43.24
N LYS A 308 -16.58 20.92 43.42
CA LYS A 308 -15.44 21.82 43.71
C LYS A 308 -14.74 21.51 45.03
N ARG A 309 -15.45 21.01 46.05
CA ARG A 309 -14.85 20.63 47.34
C ARG A 309 -14.15 19.28 47.30
N VAL A 310 -14.54 18.37 46.41
CA VAL A 310 -13.96 17.02 46.31
C VAL A 310 -12.69 16.98 45.45
N ARG A 311 -12.52 17.95 44.54
CA ARG A 311 -11.31 18.06 43.69
C ARG A 311 -10.14 18.83 44.32
N HIS A 312 -10.34 19.46 45.48
CA HIS A 312 -9.30 20.12 46.28
C HIS A 312 -8.99 19.26 47.51
#